data_AF-R0DT31-F1
#
_entry.id   AF-R0DT31-F1
#
_cell.length_a   1.000
_cell.length_b   1.000
_cell.length_c   1.000
_cell.angle_alpha   90.00
_cell.angle_beta   90.00
_cell.angle_gamma   90.00
#
_symmetry.space_group_name_H-M   'P 1'
#
loop_
_entity.id
_entity.type
_entity.pdbx_description
1 polymer ?
#
loop_
_entity_poly.entity_id
_entity_poly.type
_entity_poly.pdbx_seq_one_letter_code
_entity_poly.pdbx_strand_id
1 'polypeptide(L)'
;MRVLCIAAIATLFATSALAATTETAEEELASWYYVAQSLTYGGYETEGLSFYANCEYERLSVAVSTSGQSEHNGTALRIQFASGPLRLAIPARLEVSDMEAYAVGDVKSRARFYALFHTGTPITVKVTGADPQPLQLLQLSPQNADTGARQLEAVCPVSRRTDQ
;
A
#
# COMPACT_ATOMS: atom_id res chain seq x y z
N MET A 1 -25.77 71.70 11.79
CA MET A 1 -25.25 70.68 10.83
C MET A 1 -24.60 69.57 11.65
N ARG A 2 -25.41 68.61 12.15
CA ARG A 2 -25.34 67.15 11.91
C ARG A 2 -23.92 66.54 11.93
N VAL A 3 -23.48 65.96 13.06
CA VAL A 3 -23.48 64.52 13.45
C VAL A 3 -22.60 63.62 12.56
N LEU A 4 -21.53 63.00 13.11
CA LEU A 4 -21.40 61.57 13.48
C LEU A 4 -19.91 61.11 13.52
N CYS A 5 -19.50 60.61 14.67
CA CYS A 5 -18.32 59.77 14.85
C CYS A 5 -18.49 58.44 14.11
N ILE A 6 -17.47 57.95 13.40
CA ILE A 6 -17.36 56.53 13.06
C ILE A 6 -15.91 56.08 13.28
N ALA A 7 -15.71 55.32 14.34
CA ALA A 7 -14.55 54.49 14.57
C ALA A 7 -14.55 53.33 13.56
N ALA A 8 -13.44 53.14 12.85
CA ALA A 8 -13.30 52.04 11.88
C ALA A 8 -12.56 50.84 12.53
N ILE A 9 -13.38 50.00 13.14
CA ILE A 9 -13.38 48.52 13.17
C ILE A 9 -12.03 47.82 12.93
N ALA A 10 -11.55 47.18 14.01
CA ALA A 10 -10.52 46.15 14.00
C ALA A 10 -10.93 44.96 13.13
N THR A 11 -10.06 44.56 12.20
CA THR A 11 -10.12 43.26 11.53
C THR A 11 -8.89 42.46 11.96
N LEU A 12 -9.03 41.73 13.07
CA LEU A 12 -8.18 40.57 13.34
C LEU A 12 -8.57 39.51 12.31
N PHE A 13 -7.73 39.32 11.29
CA PHE A 13 -7.79 38.12 10.47
C PHE A 13 -7.37 36.95 11.35
N ALA A 14 -8.36 36.28 11.93
CA ALA A 14 -8.22 34.93 12.41
C ALA A 14 -7.98 34.02 11.20
N THR A 15 -6.71 33.84 10.81
CA THR A 15 -6.31 32.71 9.99
C THR A 15 -6.37 31.44 10.84
N SER A 16 -7.58 30.91 11.03
CA SER A 16 -7.78 29.51 11.36
C SER A 16 -7.53 28.69 10.10
N ALA A 17 -6.27 28.32 9.89
CA ALA A 17 -5.86 27.37 8.87
C ALA A 17 -4.69 26.54 9.41
N LEU A 18 -4.96 25.73 10.42
CA LEU A 18 -4.10 24.60 10.75
C LEU A 18 -5.00 23.39 11.02
N ALA A 19 -5.63 22.93 9.94
CA ALA A 19 -6.14 21.57 9.83
C ALA A 19 -5.63 21.05 8.49
N ALA A 20 -5.06 19.85 8.50
CA ALA A 20 -4.44 19.13 7.38
C ALA A 20 -2.98 19.47 7.04
N THR A 21 -2.05 19.15 7.98
CA THR A 21 -0.66 18.79 7.61
C THR A 21 -0.11 17.80 8.63
N THR A 22 -0.73 16.62 8.74
CA THR A 22 -0.11 15.48 9.45
C THR A 22 0.01 14.24 8.58
N GLU A 23 -0.67 14.18 7.43
CA GLU A 23 -0.56 13.03 6.50
C GLU A 23 0.66 13.09 5.58
N THR A 24 1.42 14.19 5.55
CA THR A 24 2.49 14.41 4.55
C THR A 24 3.90 14.03 5.02
N ALA A 25 4.15 13.85 6.32
CA ALA A 25 5.50 13.55 6.82
C ALA A 25 5.82 12.05 6.83
N GLU A 26 4.80 11.21 6.97
CA GLU A 26 4.96 9.76 7.08
C GLU A 26 5.03 9.08 5.71
N GLU A 27 4.27 9.60 4.72
CA GLU A 27 4.37 9.20 3.31
C GLU A 27 5.76 9.54 2.71
N GLU A 28 6.46 10.52 3.29
CA GLU A 28 7.83 10.92 2.90
C GLU A 28 8.92 9.92 3.37
N LEU A 29 8.59 9.04 4.31
CA LEU A 29 9.51 8.01 4.84
C LEU A 29 9.24 6.61 4.28
N ALA A 30 8.05 6.37 3.72
CA ALA A 30 7.71 5.08 3.12
C ALA A 30 8.49 4.88 1.80
N SER A 31 9.33 3.86 1.77
CA SER A 31 10.15 3.53 0.60
C SER A 31 10.11 2.05 0.30
N TRP A 32 10.48 1.72 -0.93
CA TRP A 32 10.76 0.35 -1.34
C TRP A 32 12.12 -0.09 -0.82
N TYR A 33 12.18 -1.32 -0.33
CA TYR A 33 13.41 -2.00 0.03
C TYR A 33 13.39 -3.43 -0.52
N TYR A 34 14.55 -3.92 -0.94
CA TYR A 34 14.72 -5.32 -1.30
C TYR A 34 15.77 -5.96 -0.40
N VAL A 35 15.34 -6.89 0.45
CA VAL A 35 16.19 -7.58 1.42
C VAL A 35 15.75 -9.04 1.53
N ALA A 36 16.71 -9.97 1.55
CA ALA A 36 16.47 -11.39 1.77
C ALA A 36 15.37 -12.01 0.89
N GLN A 37 15.36 -11.69 -0.42
CA GLN A 37 14.38 -12.19 -1.41
C GLN A 37 12.95 -11.66 -1.22
N SER A 38 12.80 -10.60 -0.42
CA SER A 38 11.53 -9.91 -0.21
C SER A 38 11.62 -8.46 -0.72
N LEU A 39 10.60 -8.05 -1.47
CA LEU A 39 10.35 -6.66 -1.82
C LEU A 39 9.35 -6.08 -0.81
N THR A 40 9.76 -5.09 -0.04
CA THR A 40 8.97 -4.50 1.04
C THR A 40 8.70 -3.03 0.79
N TYR A 41 7.60 -2.52 1.35
CA TYR A 41 7.24 -1.11 1.36
C TYR A 41 6.69 -0.73 2.73
N GLY A 42 7.21 0.36 3.30
CA GLY A 42 6.83 0.86 4.62
C GLY A 42 7.92 1.71 5.27
N GLY A 43 7.65 2.17 6.50
CA GLY A 43 8.61 2.88 7.34
C GLY A 43 9.64 1.94 7.98
N TYR A 44 10.79 2.49 8.38
CA TYR A 44 11.96 1.70 8.78
C TYR A 44 11.84 1.00 10.16
N GLU A 45 11.04 1.46 11.14
CA GLU A 45 11.19 0.93 12.53
C GLU A 45 9.97 0.68 13.44
N THR A 46 8.74 1.14 13.18
CA THR A 46 7.68 1.07 14.24
C THR A 46 6.30 0.55 13.88
N GLU A 47 5.90 0.47 12.62
CA GLU A 47 4.49 0.19 12.26
C GLU A 47 4.28 -1.11 11.45
N GLY A 48 5.29 -1.97 11.41
CA GLY A 48 5.29 -3.12 10.50
C GLY A 48 5.42 -2.67 9.04
N LEU A 49 5.42 -3.63 8.12
CA LEU A 49 5.51 -3.34 6.69
C LEU A 49 4.10 -3.10 6.13
N SER A 50 3.85 -1.99 5.42
CA SER A 50 2.56 -1.78 4.77
C SER A 50 2.30 -2.83 3.68
N PHE A 51 3.37 -3.26 3.02
CA PHE A 51 3.34 -4.29 1.98
C PHE A 51 4.65 -5.07 1.96
N TYR A 52 4.56 -6.37 1.69
CA TYR A 52 5.71 -7.13 1.21
C TYR A 52 5.32 -8.21 0.21
N ALA A 53 6.25 -8.52 -0.69
CA ALA A 53 6.17 -9.64 -1.62
C ALA A 53 7.42 -10.50 -1.45
N ASN A 54 7.22 -11.78 -1.14
CA ASN A 54 8.28 -12.70 -0.82
C ASN A 54 8.26 -13.89 -1.78
N CYS A 55 9.44 -14.37 -2.17
CA CYS A 55 9.55 -15.61 -2.93
C CYS A 55 10.17 -16.70 -2.07
N GLU A 56 9.36 -17.71 -1.75
CA GLU A 56 9.80 -18.88 -1.01
C GLU A 56 9.42 -20.14 -1.76
N TYR A 57 10.37 -21.06 -1.93
CA TYR A 57 10.14 -22.33 -2.63
C TYR A 57 9.46 -22.15 -4.00
N GLU A 58 9.93 -21.16 -4.77
CA GLU A 58 9.36 -20.74 -6.06
C GLU A 58 7.90 -20.24 -6.00
N ARG A 59 7.36 -19.98 -4.81
CA ARG A 59 6.04 -19.40 -4.61
C ARG A 59 6.17 -17.94 -4.26
N LEU A 60 5.63 -17.10 -5.12
CA LEU A 60 5.51 -15.67 -4.87
C LEU A 60 4.24 -15.43 -4.05
N SER A 61 4.39 -14.95 -2.83
CA SER A 61 3.30 -14.50 -1.97
C SER A 61 3.37 -13.00 -1.75
N VAL A 62 2.23 -12.39 -1.46
CA VAL A 62 2.12 -11.00 -1.05
C VAL A 62 1.40 -10.91 0.28
N ALA A 63 1.78 -9.94 1.08
CA ALA A 63 1.13 -9.57 2.31
C ALA A 63 0.92 -8.06 2.36
N VAL A 64 -0.25 -7.66 2.84
CA VAL A 64 -0.65 -6.25 2.97
C VAL A 64 -1.12 -6.04 4.40
N SER A 65 -0.58 -5.04 5.09
CA SER A 65 -1.05 -4.75 6.45
C SER A 65 -2.53 -4.38 6.42
N THR A 66 -3.23 -4.72 7.49
CA THR A 66 -4.65 -4.42 7.66
C THR A 66 -4.89 -3.94 9.09
N SER A 67 -5.88 -3.08 9.30
CA SER A 67 -6.26 -2.59 10.64
C SER A 67 -7.03 -3.64 11.47
N GLY A 68 -6.81 -4.94 11.21
CA GLY A 68 -7.71 -6.07 11.44
C GLY A 68 -8.00 -6.49 12.89
N GLN A 69 -8.30 -5.55 13.80
CA GLN A 69 -8.56 -5.89 15.21
C GLN A 69 -9.86 -6.66 15.46
N SER A 70 -10.76 -6.79 14.48
CA SER A 70 -12.09 -7.40 14.67
C SER A 70 -12.35 -8.69 13.89
N GLU A 71 -11.42 -9.14 13.03
CA GLU A 71 -11.62 -10.32 12.17
C GLU A 71 -10.80 -11.54 12.64
N HIS A 72 -11.34 -12.74 12.40
CA HIS A 72 -10.71 -13.99 12.83
C HIS A 72 -9.60 -14.41 11.87
N ASN A 73 -8.52 -14.98 12.40
CA ASN A 73 -7.47 -15.59 11.58
C ASN A 73 -8.05 -16.59 10.56
N GLY A 74 -7.54 -16.55 9.33
CA GLY A 74 -8.00 -17.36 8.21
C GLY A 74 -9.21 -16.80 7.44
N THR A 75 -9.77 -15.65 7.84
CA THR A 75 -10.89 -15.00 7.14
C THR A 75 -10.55 -14.80 5.67
N ALA A 76 -11.48 -15.15 4.77
CA ALA A 76 -11.27 -15.04 3.33
C ALA A 76 -11.30 -13.57 2.90
N LEU A 77 -10.22 -13.12 2.28
CA LEU A 77 -10.03 -11.76 1.80
C LEU A 77 -9.71 -11.75 0.30
N ARG A 78 -9.68 -10.56 -0.27
CA ARG A 78 -9.19 -10.30 -1.62
C ARG A 78 -8.27 -9.09 -1.60
N ILE A 79 -7.08 -9.25 -2.18
CA ILE A 79 -6.15 -8.15 -2.44
C ILE A 79 -6.31 -7.75 -3.90
N GLN A 80 -6.51 -6.45 -4.15
CA GLN A 80 -6.68 -5.89 -5.48
C GLN A 80 -5.59 -4.85 -5.73
N PHE A 81 -4.81 -5.05 -6.78
CA PHE A 81 -3.79 -4.14 -7.25
C PHE A 81 -4.26 -3.38 -8.48
N ALA A 82 -3.88 -2.10 -8.57
CA ALA A 82 -4.08 -1.26 -9.72
C ALA A 82 -2.86 -0.36 -9.95
N SER A 83 -2.38 -0.29 -11.19
CA SER A 83 -1.29 0.60 -11.59
C SER A 83 -1.51 0.99 -13.07
N GLY A 84 -1.80 2.26 -13.33
CA GLY A 84 -2.23 2.71 -14.66
C GLY A 84 -3.47 1.93 -15.17
N PRO A 85 -3.41 1.27 -16.35
CA PRO A 85 -4.49 0.41 -16.85
C PRO A 85 -4.45 -1.03 -16.30
N LEU A 86 -3.37 -1.42 -15.63
CA LEU A 86 -3.17 -2.79 -15.16
C LEU A 86 -3.95 -3.06 -13.88
N ARG A 87 -4.55 -4.24 -13.79
CA ARG A 87 -5.32 -4.70 -12.63
C ARG A 87 -4.96 -6.15 -12.33
N LEU A 88 -4.85 -6.49 -11.05
CA LEU A 88 -4.64 -7.85 -10.58
C LEU A 88 -5.46 -8.06 -9.30
N ALA A 89 -6.17 -9.18 -9.20
CA ALA A 89 -6.87 -9.58 -7.99
C ALA A 89 -6.34 -10.93 -7.51
N ILE A 90 -6.05 -11.02 -6.22
CA ILE A 90 -5.47 -12.20 -5.58
C ILE A 90 -6.39 -12.63 -4.44
N PRO A 91 -6.82 -13.91 -4.41
CA PRO A 91 -7.43 -14.49 -3.23
C PRO A 91 -6.44 -14.47 -2.07
N ALA A 92 -6.89 -14.02 -0.91
CA ALA A 92 -6.07 -13.88 0.27
C ALA A 92 -6.78 -14.42 1.52
N ARG A 93 -6.04 -14.54 2.60
CA ARG A 93 -6.56 -14.84 3.93
C ARG A 93 -6.00 -13.84 4.93
N LEU A 94 -6.80 -13.50 5.93
CA LEU A 94 -6.31 -12.74 7.06
C LEU A 94 -5.39 -13.62 7.90
N GLU A 95 -4.19 -13.13 8.19
CA GLU A 95 -3.25 -13.70 9.15
C GLU A 95 -3.07 -12.69 10.28
N VAL A 96 -3.45 -13.08 11.50
CA VAL A 96 -3.41 -12.21 12.69
C VAL A 96 -2.37 -12.73 13.67
N SER A 97 -1.52 -11.84 14.15
CA SER A 97 -0.60 -12.04 15.26
C SER A 97 -0.97 -11.11 16.42
N ASP A 98 -0.27 -11.25 17.56
CA ASP A 98 -0.50 -10.39 18.72
C ASP A 98 -0.17 -8.91 18.47
N MET A 99 0.60 -8.61 17.42
CA MET A 99 1.06 -7.24 17.11
C MET A 99 0.51 -6.69 15.78
N GLU A 100 0.33 -7.54 14.78
CA GLU A 100 0.04 -7.13 13.40
C GLU A 100 -0.97 -8.08 12.73
N ALA A 101 -1.72 -7.55 11.76
CA ALA A 101 -2.64 -8.31 10.94
C ALA A 101 -2.38 -8.06 9.45
N TYR A 102 -2.29 -9.12 8.65
CA TYR A 102 -2.01 -9.05 7.22
C TYR A 102 -3.04 -9.80 6.39
N ALA A 103 -3.39 -9.26 5.23
CA ALA A 103 -3.98 -10.05 4.16
C ALA A 103 -2.86 -10.71 3.35
N VAL A 104 -2.79 -12.05 3.38
CA VAL A 104 -1.74 -12.83 2.73
C VAL A 104 -2.32 -13.66 1.59
N GLY A 105 -1.67 -13.64 0.42
CA GLY A 105 -2.15 -14.37 -0.76
C GLY A 105 -1.06 -14.75 -1.75
N ASP A 106 -1.24 -15.88 -2.43
CA ASP A 106 -0.34 -16.36 -3.49
C ASP A 106 -0.56 -15.60 -4.81
N VAL A 107 0.53 -15.14 -5.41
CA VAL A 107 0.53 -14.57 -6.75
C VAL A 107 0.62 -15.69 -7.79
N LYS A 108 -0.52 -16.01 -8.42
CA LYS A 108 -0.56 -17.03 -9.49
C LYS A 108 0.02 -16.54 -10.82
N SER A 109 -0.12 -15.26 -11.13
CA SER A 109 0.33 -14.67 -12.39
C SER A 109 1.49 -13.69 -12.15
N ARG A 110 2.71 -14.21 -11.96
CA ARG A 110 3.91 -13.41 -11.68
C ARG A 110 4.15 -12.32 -12.72
N ALA A 111 3.97 -12.61 -14.01
CA ALA A 111 4.12 -11.63 -15.09
C ALA A 111 3.21 -10.40 -14.92
N ARG A 112 1.92 -10.63 -14.61
CA ARG A 112 0.96 -9.55 -14.35
C ARG A 112 1.29 -8.79 -13.07
N PHE A 113 1.82 -9.49 -12.08
CA PHE A 113 2.24 -8.87 -10.84
C PHE A 113 3.42 -7.91 -11.08
N TYR A 114 4.52 -8.38 -11.67
CA TYR A 114 5.68 -7.53 -11.96
C TYR A 114 5.34 -6.36 -12.89
N ALA A 115 4.47 -6.57 -13.88
CA ALA A 115 4.02 -5.51 -14.75
C ALA A 115 3.41 -4.30 -14.01
N LEU A 116 2.81 -4.49 -12.82
CA LEU A 116 2.28 -3.39 -12.01
C LEU A 116 3.36 -2.41 -11.53
N PHE A 117 4.59 -2.91 -11.31
CA PHE A 117 5.73 -2.15 -10.78
C PHE A 117 6.54 -1.47 -11.89
N HIS A 118 6.45 -1.98 -13.12
CA HIS A 118 7.18 -1.45 -14.28
C HIS A 118 6.46 -0.31 -15.01
N THR A 119 5.28 0.12 -14.54
CA THR A 119 4.50 1.18 -15.18
C THR A 119 5.06 2.59 -14.94
N GLY A 120 5.85 2.77 -13.88
CA GLY A 120 6.24 4.11 -13.38
C GLY A 120 5.08 4.91 -12.78
N THR A 121 3.92 4.30 -12.57
CA THR A 121 2.76 4.92 -11.91
C THR A 121 2.58 4.41 -10.49
N PRO A 122 1.98 5.19 -9.58
CA PRO A 122 1.65 4.69 -8.24
C PRO A 122 0.82 3.40 -8.30
N ILE A 123 1.04 2.51 -7.33
CA ILE A 123 0.32 1.25 -7.23
C ILE A 123 -0.72 1.39 -6.12
N THR A 124 -2.00 1.34 -6.46
CA THR A 124 -3.07 1.24 -5.47
C THR A 124 -3.26 -0.21 -5.06
N VAL A 125 -3.26 -0.47 -3.76
CA VAL A 125 -3.55 -1.78 -3.17
C VAL A 125 -4.78 -1.64 -2.29
N LYS A 126 -5.77 -2.48 -2.54
CA LYS A 126 -7.03 -2.50 -1.79
C LYS A 126 -7.27 -3.90 -1.24
N VAL A 127 -7.58 -3.98 0.04
CA VAL A 127 -7.95 -5.23 0.72
C VAL A 127 -9.43 -5.18 1.07
N THR A 128 -10.19 -6.22 0.70
CA THR A 128 -11.62 -6.35 1.00
C THR A 128 -11.94 -7.74 1.51
N GLY A 129 -12.85 -7.83 2.48
CA GLY A 129 -13.46 -9.07 2.94
C GLY A 129 -14.83 -9.32 2.30
N ALA A 130 -15.74 -9.91 3.09
CA ALA A 130 -17.14 -10.08 2.69
C ALA A 130 -17.91 -8.74 2.67
N ASP A 131 -17.53 -7.79 3.52
CA ASP A 131 -18.05 -6.42 3.50
C ASP A 131 -17.48 -5.66 2.28
N PRO A 132 -18.29 -4.89 1.54
CA PRO A 132 -17.81 -4.04 0.46
C PRO A 132 -16.85 -2.92 0.91
N GLN A 133 -16.85 -2.51 2.18
CA GLN A 133 -15.91 -1.52 2.70
C GLN A 133 -14.48 -2.09 2.72
N PRO A 134 -13.49 -1.35 2.19
CA PRO A 134 -12.11 -1.81 2.20
C PRO A 134 -11.56 -1.84 3.63
N LEU A 135 -10.97 -2.97 4.01
CA LEU A 135 -10.21 -3.12 5.26
C LEU A 135 -8.89 -2.37 5.21
N GLN A 136 -8.36 -2.16 4.00
CA GLN A 136 -7.16 -1.38 3.74
C GLN A 136 -7.23 -0.75 2.35
N LEU A 137 -6.75 0.49 2.24
CA LEU A 137 -6.44 1.14 0.98
C LEU A 137 -5.05 1.79 1.08
N LEU A 138 -4.11 1.33 0.28
CA LEU A 138 -2.74 1.85 0.20
C LEU A 138 -2.50 2.45 -1.18
N GLN A 139 -1.69 3.52 -1.21
CA GLN A 139 -1.09 4.05 -2.41
C GLN A 139 0.43 3.94 -2.27
N LEU A 140 1.04 3.04 -3.05
CA LEU A 140 2.47 2.79 -2.99
C LEU A 140 3.18 3.67 -4.03
N SER A 141 4.25 4.33 -3.62
CA SER A 141 5.04 5.22 -4.47
C SER A 141 5.61 4.48 -5.68
N PRO A 142 5.68 5.10 -6.87
CA PRO A 142 6.35 4.50 -8.02
C PRO A 142 7.88 4.55 -7.93
N GLN A 143 8.43 5.39 -7.04
CA GLN A 143 9.87 5.62 -6.96
C GLN A 143 10.59 4.33 -6.56
N ASN A 144 11.57 3.87 -7.33
CA ASN A 144 12.34 2.64 -7.09
C ASN A 144 11.54 1.31 -7.08
N ALA A 145 10.22 1.35 -7.33
CA ALA A 145 9.37 0.16 -7.42
C ALA A 145 9.86 -0.81 -8.52
N ASP A 146 10.25 -0.27 -9.68
CA ASP A 146 10.80 -1.05 -10.81
C ASP A 146 12.08 -1.79 -10.41
N THR A 147 13.02 -1.10 -9.78
CA THR A 147 14.31 -1.67 -9.35
C THR A 147 14.09 -2.84 -8.39
N GLY A 148 13.26 -2.64 -7.36
CA GLY A 148 12.94 -3.69 -6.40
C GLY A 148 12.21 -4.88 -7.03
N ALA A 149 11.26 -4.62 -7.93
CA ALA A 149 10.55 -5.67 -8.65
C ALA A 149 11.47 -6.49 -9.56
N ARG A 150 12.46 -5.88 -10.22
CA ARG A 150 13.46 -6.61 -11.03
C ARG A 150 14.34 -7.52 -10.17
N GLN A 151 14.72 -7.07 -8.97
CA GLN A 151 15.49 -7.90 -8.05
C GLN A 151 14.67 -9.11 -7.59
N LEU A 152 13.40 -8.92 -7.27
CA LEU A 152 12.48 -10.01 -6.94
C LEU A 152 12.23 -10.95 -8.12
N GLU A 153 12.07 -10.42 -9.34
CA GLU A 153 11.91 -11.23 -10.55
C GLU A 153 13.15 -12.10 -10.84
N ALA A 154 14.36 -11.63 -10.51
CA ALA A 154 15.58 -12.40 -10.70
C ALA A 154 15.63 -13.67 -9.83
N VAL A 155 15.06 -13.64 -8.62
CA VAL A 155 14.98 -14.81 -7.71
C VAL A 155 13.68 -15.58 -7.87
N CYS A 156 12.63 -14.93 -8.36
CA CYS A 156 11.29 -15.50 -8.53
C CYS A 156 10.76 -15.27 -9.96
N PRO A 157 11.40 -15.89 -10.96
CA PRO A 157 11.14 -15.57 -12.36
C PRO A 157 9.73 -15.92 -12.78
N VAL A 158 9.22 -15.27 -13.82
CA VAL A 158 8.02 -15.74 -14.51
C VAL A 158 8.29 -17.15 -15.03
N SER A 159 7.51 -18.15 -14.59
CA SER A 159 7.60 -19.50 -15.13
C SER A 159 7.42 -19.47 -16.63
N ARG A 160 8.50 -19.72 -17.37
CA ARG A 160 8.39 -20.06 -18.79
C ARG A 160 7.82 -21.46 -18.81
N ARG A 161 6.66 -21.67 -19.44
CA ARG A 161 6.36 -23.02 -19.93
C ARG A 161 7.45 -23.34 -20.95
N THR A 162 8.45 -24.08 -20.52
CA THR A 162 9.17 -24.96 -21.44
C THR A 162 8.20 -26.08 -21.77
N ASP A 163 7.27 -25.81 -22.69
CA ASP A 163 6.63 -26.87 -23.45
C ASP A 163 7.73 -27.42 -24.37
N GLN A 164 8.37 -28.51 -23.94
CA GLN A 164 9.14 -29.43 -24.78
C GLN A 164 8.32 -30.71 -24.95
#